data_AF-A0A2E0AGQ6-F1
#
_entry.id   AF-A0A2E0AGQ6-F1
#
_cell.length_a   1.000
_cell.length_b   1.000
_cell.length_c   1.000
_cell.angle_alpha   90.00
_cell.angle_beta   90.00
_cell.angle_gamma   90.00
#
_symmetry.space_group_name_H-M   'P 1'
#
loop_
_entity.id
_entity.type
_entity.pdbx_description
1 polymer ?
#
loop_
_entity_poly.entity_id
_entity_poly.type
_entity_poly.pdbx_seq_one_letter_code
_entity_poly.pdbx_strand_id
1 'polypeptide(L)'
;MDATNPTYYGHDSDVIECIDYIQSHAFDFLEGNVIKYLTRYEQKNGVEDLKKARWYLNKLIEREENKFSEHSVSLYKSLLQEQNEIHQCPPCKNLDESSRSNSECECDI
;
A
#
# COMPACT_ATOMS: atom_id res chain seq x y z
N MET A 1 -40.12 15.51 17.66
CA MET A 1 -39.09 16.33 16.99
C MET A 1 -37.78 15.92 17.61
N ASP A 2 -37.06 15.01 16.97
CA ASP A 2 -35.87 14.36 17.54
C ASP A 2 -34.67 15.28 17.40
N ALA A 3 -33.98 15.54 18.51
CA ALA A 3 -32.90 16.52 18.63
C ALA A 3 -31.62 16.15 17.85
N THR A 4 -31.57 14.96 17.26
CA THR A 4 -30.39 14.42 16.56
C THR A 4 -30.50 14.45 15.04
N ASN A 5 -31.63 14.90 14.48
CA ASN A 5 -31.82 14.98 13.04
C ASN A 5 -32.52 16.29 12.64
N PRO A 6 -31.81 17.44 12.62
CA PRO A 6 -32.41 18.70 12.18
C PRO A 6 -32.83 18.58 10.71
N THR A 7 -34.07 18.98 10.44
CA THR A 7 -34.79 18.96 9.14
C THR A 7 -34.17 19.84 8.05
N TYR A 8 -32.88 20.16 8.14
CA TYR A 8 -32.13 21.00 7.20
C TYR A 8 -31.38 20.18 6.14
N TYR A 9 -31.30 18.85 6.29
CA TYR A 9 -30.89 17.98 5.20
C TYR A 9 -32.10 17.78 4.28
N GLY A 10 -32.14 18.59 3.23
CA GLY A 10 -33.23 18.64 2.26
C GLY A 10 -33.64 17.25 1.78
N HIS A 11 -34.94 16.99 1.82
CA HIS A 11 -35.59 15.86 1.18
C HIS A 11 -35.68 16.06 -0.34
N ASP A 12 -34.54 16.32 -0.99
CA ASP A 12 -34.43 16.18 -2.44
C ASP A 12 -33.95 14.75 -2.70
N SER A 13 -34.77 13.99 -3.42
CA SER A 13 -34.56 12.55 -3.70
C SER A 13 -33.25 12.23 -4.42
N ASP A 14 -32.55 13.27 -4.90
CA ASP A 14 -31.38 13.21 -5.75
C ASP A 14 -30.07 13.56 -5.01
N VAL A 15 -30.12 13.95 -3.73
CA VAL A 15 -28.92 14.26 -2.93
C VAL A 15 -28.46 12.98 -2.21
N ILE A 16 -27.34 12.43 -2.67
CA ILE A 16 -26.72 11.27 -2.04
C ILE A 16 -25.92 11.75 -0.83
N GLU A 17 -26.22 11.19 0.35
CA GLU A 17 -25.43 11.43 1.55
C GLU A 17 -24.01 10.91 1.38
N CYS A 18 -23.02 11.64 1.89
CA CYS A 18 -21.61 11.28 1.72
C CYS A 18 -21.31 9.87 2.26
N ILE A 19 -21.98 9.46 3.34
CA ILE A 19 -21.82 8.13 3.92
C ILE A 19 -22.35 7.02 3.02
N ASP A 20 -23.45 7.25 2.30
CA ASP A 20 -24.06 6.29 1.38
C ASP A 20 -23.19 6.11 0.13
N TYR A 21 -22.60 7.19 -0.38
CA TYR A 21 -21.61 7.12 -1.46
C TYR A 21 -20.37 6.31 -1.06
N ILE A 22 -19.87 6.52 0.17
CA ILE A 22 -18.72 5.78 0.71
C ILE A 22 -19.02 4.29 0.85
N GLN A 23 -20.20 3.96 1.39
CA GLN A 23 -20.61 2.56 1.58
C GLN A 23 -20.88 1.86 0.25
N SER A 24 -21.55 2.51 -0.70
CA SER A 24 -21.87 1.92 -2.01
C SER A 24 -20.65 1.55 -2.84
N HIS A 25 -19.55 2.28 -2.68
CA HIS A 25 -18.28 2.01 -3.36
C HIS A 25 -17.29 1.20 -2.51
N ALA A 26 -17.71 0.77 -1.31
CA ALA A 26 -16.86 0.07 -0.34
C ALA A 26 -15.52 0.78 -0.07
N PHE A 27 -15.52 2.11 -0.06
CA PHE A 27 -14.33 2.89 0.22
C PHE A 27 -13.83 2.65 1.65
N ASP A 28 -12.53 2.55 1.78
CA ASP A 28 -11.90 2.34 3.06
C ASP A 28 -11.89 3.63 3.92
N PHE A 29 -11.31 3.52 5.12
CA PHE A 29 -11.24 4.64 6.04
C PHE A 29 -10.50 5.85 5.46
N LEU A 30 -9.41 5.66 4.70
CA LEU A 30 -8.63 6.77 4.15
C LEU A 30 -9.40 7.43 3.00
N GLU A 31 -9.89 6.64 2.06
CA GLU A 31 -10.66 7.07 0.90
C GLU A 31 -11.93 7.82 1.32
N GLY A 32 -12.69 7.24 2.25
CA GLY A 32 -13.90 7.87 2.77
C GLY A 32 -13.64 9.20 3.46
N ASN A 33 -12.51 9.34 4.18
CA ASN A 33 -12.15 10.63 4.78
C ASN A 33 -11.75 11.67 3.72
N VAL A 34 -11.02 11.28 2.67
CA VAL A 34 -10.70 12.20 1.56
C VAL A 34 -11.99 12.76 0.95
N ILE A 35 -12.93 11.87 0.59
CA ILE A 35 -14.22 12.25 0.00
C ILE A 35 -15.01 13.15 0.95
N LYS A 36 -15.15 12.76 2.23
CA LYS A 36 -15.85 13.54 3.27
C LYS A 36 -15.34 14.97 3.38
N TYR A 37 -14.03 15.19 3.31
CA TYR A 37 -13.48 16.54 3.42
C TYR A 37 -13.60 17.32 2.10
N LEU A 38 -13.53 16.65 0.94
CA LEU A 38 -13.75 17.26 -0.37
C LEU A 38 -15.21 17.64 -0.63
N THR A 39 -16.19 16.95 -0.05
CA THR A 39 -17.61 17.30 -0.22
C THR A 39 -18.05 18.40 0.75
N ARG A 40 -17.34 18.58 1.87
CA ARG A 40 -17.73 19.48 2.96
C ARG A 40 -17.04 20.85 2.98
N TYR A 41 -15.90 20.99 2.30
CA TYR A 41 -15.04 22.16 2.49
C TYR A 41 -15.75 23.48 2.15
N GLU A 42 -16.56 23.53 1.08
CA GLU A 42 -17.27 24.75 0.66
C GLU A 42 -18.27 25.24 1.71
N GLN A 43 -18.87 24.31 2.46
CA GLN A 43 -19.98 24.58 3.36
C GLN A 43 -19.58 24.72 4.83
N LYS A 44 -18.38 24.25 5.22
CA LYS A 44 -18.01 24.13 6.64
C LYS A 44 -16.71 24.85 7.02
N ASN A 45 -15.56 24.28 6.69
CA ASN A 45 -14.26 24.76 7.20
C ASN A 45 -13.30 25.22 6.09
N GLY A 46 -13.73 25.26 4.82
CA GLY A 46 -12.94 25.73 3.69
C GLY A 46 -11.57 25.03 3.60
N VAL A 47 -10.53 25.85 3.52
CA VAL A 47 -9.13 25.39 3.34
C VAL A 47 -8.67 24.41 4.43
N GLU A 48 -9.22 24.47 5.65
CA GLU A 48 -8.85 23.54 6.72
C GLU A 48 -9.27 22.10 6.39
N ASP A 49 -10.45 21.92 5.80
CA ASP A 49 -10.91 20.60 5.36
C ASP A 49 -10.07 20.10 4.17
N LEU A 50 -9.68 21.00 3.24
CA LEU A 50 -8.75 20.63 2.15
C LEU A 50 -7.39 20.17 2.68
N LYS A 51 -6.88 20.79 3.75
CA LYS A 51 -5.63 20.34 4.41
C LYS A 51 -5.80 18.95 5.03
N LYS A 52 -6.97 18.64 5.62
CA LYS A 52 -7.29 17.30 6.14
C LYS A 52 -7.38 16.29 5.00
N ALA A 53 -8.09 16.61 3.92
CA ALA A 53 -8.17 15.76 2.72
C ALA A 53 -6.77 15.39 2.21
N ARG A 54 -5.89 16.38 2.06
CA ARG A 54 -4.50 16.17 1.65
C ARG A 54 -3.74 15.23 2.59
N TRP A 55 -3.93 15.36 3.91
CA TRP A 55 -3.27 14.47 4.88
C TRP A 55 -3.69 13.01 4.68
N TYR A 56 -4.98 12.74 4.52
CA TYR A 56 -5.49 11.40 4.27
C TYR A 56 -5.03 10.86 2.91
N LEU A 57 -5.04 11.70 1.88
CA LEU A 57 -4.54 11.34 0.55
C LEU A 57 -3.06 10.98 0.58
N ASN A 58 -2.22 11.74 1.29
CA ASN A 58 -0.81 11.43 1.46
C ASN A 58 -0.60 10.08 2.15
N LYS A 59 -1.41 9.76 3.17
CA LYS A 59 -1.36 8.45 3.84
C LYS A 59 -1.79 7.31 2.93
N LEU A 60 -2.77 7.55 2.06
CA LEU A 60 -3.19 6.58 1.04
C LEU A 60 -2.05 6.32 0.05
N ILE A 61 -1.39 7.38 -0.44
CA ILE A 61 -0.23 7.26 -1.34
C ILE A 61 0.90 6.45 -0.69
N GLU A 62 1.29 6.80 0.54
CA GLU A 62 2.34 6.08 1.29
C GLU A 62 2.01 4.58 1.43
N ARG A 63 0.75 4.25 1.69
CA ARG A 63 0.32 2.84 1.78
C ARG A 63 0.47 2.12 0.45
N GLU A 64 0.08 2.74 -0.66
CA GLU A 64 0.20 2.12 -1.97
C GLU A 64 1.67 1.99 -2.41
N GLU A 65 2.51 3.00 -2.16
CA GLU A 65 3.96 2.95 -2.41
C GLU A 65 4.65 1.78 -1.68
N ASN A 66 4.26 1.53 -0.43
CA ASN A 66 4.81 0.42 0.36
C ASN A 66 4.40 -0.97 -0.16
N LYS A 67 3.26 -1.11 -0.84
CA LYS A 67 2.89 -2.40 -1.45
C LYS A 67 3.86 -2.82 -2.56
N PHE A 68 4.43 -1.85 -3.28
CA PHE A 68 5.38 -2.13 -4.37
C PHE A 68 6.76 -2.60 -3.86
N SER A 69 7.18 -2.13 -2.68
CA SER A 69 8.49 -2.49 -2.11
C SER A 69 8.49 -3.92 -1.55
N GLU A 70 7.40 -4.38 -0.94
CA GLU A 70 7.30 -5.74 -0.41
C GLU A 70 7.25 -6.80 -1.52
N HIS A 71 6.53 -6.52 -2.61
CA HIS A 71 6.33 -7.50 -3.69
C HIS A 71 7.63 -7.77 -4.48
N SER A 72 8.39 -6.71 -4.77
CA SER A 72 9.67 -6.83 -5.48
C SER A 72 10.75 -7.52 -4.63
N VAL A 73 10.80 -7.24 -3.32
CA VAL A 73 11.75 -7.88 -2.40
C VAL A 73 11.41 -9.37 -2.17
N SER A 74 10.12 -9.73 -2.10
CA SER A 74 9.70 -11.12 -1.96
C SER A 74 10.09 -11.96 -3.18
N LEU A 75 9.82 -11.47 -4.39
CA LEU A 75 10.15 -12.20 -5.62
C LEU A 75 11.66 -12.38 -5.76
N TYR A 76 12.45 -11.32 -5.49
CA TYR A 76 13.91 -11.39 -5.56
C TYR A 76 14.51 -12.35 -4.52
N LYS A 77 13.97 -12.38 -3.29
CA LYS A 77 14.40 -13.35 -2.26
C LYS A 77 14.12 -14.80 -2.67
N SER A 78 12.95 -15.08 -3.26
CA SER A 78 12.62 -16.42 -3.75
C SER A 78 13.55 -16.85 -4.88
N LEU A 79 13.84 -15.96 -5.85
CA LEU A 79 14.77 -16.24 -6.94
C LEU A 79 16.22 -16.50 -6.47
N LEU A 80 16.68 -15.79 -5.44
CA LEU A 80 18.02 -16.00 -4.87
C LEU A 80 18.15 -17.26 -4.01
N GLN A 81 17.04 -17.75 -3.45
CA GLN A 81 17.04 -19.02 -2.71
C GLN A 81 17.23 -20.21 -3.66
N GLU A 82 16.60 -20.18 -4.83
CA GLU A 82 16.75 -21.23 -5.86
C GLU A 82 18.19 -21.33 -6.40
N GLN A 83 18.93 -20.22 -6.49
CA GLN A 83 20.33 -20.24 -6.96
C GLN A 83 21.34 -20.72 -5.92
N ASN A 84 21.03 -20.63 -4.62
CA ASN A 84 21.89 -21.16 -3.57
C ASN A 84 21.78 -22.69 -3.39
N GLU A 85 20.70 -23.31 -3.89
CA GLU A 85 20.56 -24.77 -3.88
C GLU A 85 21.25 -25.44 -5.09
N ILE A 86 21.46 -24.71 -6.19
CA ILE A 86 22.17 -25.22 -7.38
C ILE A 86 23.70 -25.25 -7.18
N HIS A 87 24.25 -24.44 -6.27
CA HIS A 87 25.68 -24.43 -5.93
C HIS A 87 26.01 -24.96 -4.54
N GLN A 88 25.20 -25.86 -3.99
CA GLN A 88 25.69 -26.72 -2.92
C GLN A 88 26.53 -27.84 -3.54
N CYS A 89 27.72 -27.48 -4.01
CA CYS A 89 28.75 -28.45 -4.31
C CYS A 89 28.89 -29.33 -3.06
N PRO A 90 28.76 -30.67 -3.16
CA PRO A 90 28.92 -31.56 -2.02
C PRO A 90 30.23 -31.19 -1.32
N PRO A 91 30.28 -31.17 0.04
CA PRO A 91 31.43 -30.66 0.77
C PRO A 91 32.69 -31.38 0.29
N CYS A 92 33.47 -30.70 -0.54
CA CYS A 92 34.75 -31.19 -1.00
C CYS A 92 35.62 -31.27 0.25
N LYS A 93 35.96 -32.51 0.62
CA LYS A 93 36.73 -32.81 1.83
C LYS A 93 37.98 -31.94 1.84
N ASN A 94 38.01 -31.00 2.78
CA ASN A 94 39.15 -30.24 3.28
C ASN A 94 40.34 -30.13 2.31
N LEU A 95 40.41 -29.03 1.56
CA LEU A 95 41.69 -28.44 1.21
C LEU A 95 41.70 -27.02 1.76
N ASP A 96 42.82 -26.74 2.40
CA ASP A 96 43.19 -25.61 3.24
C ASP A 96 42.91 -24.22 2.64
N GLU A 97 42.44 -23.34 3.51
CA GLU A 97 42.19 -21.93 3.25
C GLU A 97 43.50 -21.18 2.99
N SER A 98 44.04 -21.19 1.76
CA SER A 98 45.08 -20.18 1.40
C SER A 98 45.14 -19.69 -0.05
N SER A 99 44.30 -20.14 -0.97
CA SER A 99 44.35 -19.63 -2.35
C SER A 99 43.03 -19.72 -3.10
N ARG A 100 42.12 -18.78 -2.85
CA ARG A 100 41.01 -18.50 -3.78
C ARG A 100 41.49 -17.54 -4.87
N SER A 101 42.16 -18.06 -5.89
CA SER A 101 42.13 -17.44 -7.21
C SER A 101 40.84 -17.85 -7.91
N ASN A 102 40.11 -16.87 -8.46
CA ASN A 102 38.94 -17.08 -9.30
C ASN A 102 39.31 -17.98 -10.49
N SER A 103 39.00 -19.27 -10.41
CA SER A 103 38.92 -20.14 -11.57
C SER A 103 37.60 -20.88 -11.47
N GLU A 104 36.69 -20.55 -12.37
CA GLU A 104 35.45 -21.26 -12.63
C GLU A 104 35.77 -22.75 -12.77
N CYS A 105 35.18 -23.58 -11.91
CA CYS A 105 35.21 -25.02 -12.12
C CYS A 105 34.27 -25.32 -13.29
N GLU A 106 34.82 -25.49 -14.50
CA GLU A 106 34.12 -26.17 -15.59
C GLU A 106 33.99 -27.65 -15.21
N CYS A 107 32.79 -28.07 -14.83
CA CYS A 107 32.41 -29.48 -14.87
C CYS A 107 31.67 -29.74 -16.18
N ASP A 108 32.34 -30.49 -17.07
CA ASP A 108 31.81 -30.99 -18.33
C ASP A 108 30.60 -31.93 -18.13
N ILE A 109 29.62 -31.72 -19.01
CA ILE A 109 28.41 -32.51 -19.36
C ILE A 109 27.12 -32.17 -18.59
#